data_AF-A0A963HS39-F1
#
_entry.id   AF-A0A963HS39-F1
#
_cell.length_a   1.000
_cell.length_b   1.000
_cell.length_c   1.000
_cell.angle_alpha   90.00
_cell.angle_beta   90.00
_cell.angle_gamma   90.00
#
_symmetry.space_group_name_H-M   'P 1'
#
loop_
_entity.id
_entity.type
_entity.pdbx_description
1 polymer ?
#
loop_
_entity_poly.entity_id
_entity_poly.type
_entity_poly.pdbx_seq_one_letter_code
_entity_poly.pdbx_strand_id
1 'polypeptide(L)'
;MKNLENITHEEHTADVAQTPQLKRRRILGAAAGGVGVLLSVQAKTALGTGVCKSPSAMISGNTSPRPGGPQMCSGGRSPGFWRNPQHFSAWQGASPATLKDVDACPTGLGKIGPENIADQGTLVRDIFPSAPVQSHWGLWGVLAFPKDAGINEGDLLWHLIAVYLNSLAFNDYAMTPQQVIDIGETLLTGGVYCPSGMSCGANAMLPADFVAYVSQMYDINADVELQMCKKNP
;
A
#
# COMPACT_ATOMS: atom_id res chain seq x y z
N MET A 1 74.76 51.05 48.63
CA MET A 1 74.32 49.80 47.99
C MET A 1 73.13 50.14 47.09
N LYS A 2 73.12 49.60 45.85
CA LYS A 2 72.26 49.87 44.67
C LYS A 2 70.74 49.89 44.99
N ASN A 3 69.90 50.85 44.58
CA ASN A 3 69.31 51.23 43.27
C ASN A 3 68.44 50.16 42.56
N LEU A 4 67.17 50.54 42.25
CA LEU A 4 66.36 50.31 41.01
C LEU A 4 66.13 48.82 40.57
N GLU A 5 65.02 48.31 40.03
CA GLU A 5 63.78 48.80 39.43
C GLU A 5 62.71 47.68 39.41
N ASN A 6 61.47 48.16 39.30
CA ASN A 6 60.21 47.53 38.89
C ASN A 6 60.30 46.86 37.48
N ILE A 7 59.32 46.02 37.08
CA ILE A 7 58.66 45.94 35.73
C ILE A 7 58.14 44.52 35.35
N THR A 8 56.80 44.41 35.35
CA THR A 8 55.83 43.76 34.40
C THR A 8 56.01 42.33 33.85
N HIS A 9 54.94 41.52 33.82
CA HIS A 9 54.03 41.30 32.66
C HIS A 9 53.06 40.13 32.93
N GLU A 10 51.80 40.36 32.52
CA GLU A 10 50.86 39.44 31.87
C GLU A 10 50.12 38.30 32.62
N GLU A 11 48.81 38.52 32.68
CA GLU A 11 47.71 37.57 32.75
C GLU A 11 47.56 36.79 31.43
N HIS A 12 47.70 35.45 31.41
CA HIS A 12 46.98 34.56 30.47
C HIS A 12 47.17 33.04 30.73
N THR A 13 46.04 32.31 30.84
CA THR A 13 45.75 30.90 30.42
C THR A 13 46.59 29.71 30.98
N ALA A 14 46.11 28.46 31.14
CA ALA A 14 44.99 27.68 30.58
C ALA A 14 44.54 26.59 31.61
N ASP A 15 43.23 26.39 31.83
CA ASP A 15 42.35 25.35 31.24
C ASP A 15 42.18 24.10 32.12
N VAL A 16 41.01 23.98 32.77
CA VAL A 16 40.14 22.80 32.64
C VAL A 16 38.68 23.28 32.78
N ALA A 17 37.91 23.05 31.73
CA ALA A 17 36.49 23.36 31.58
C ALA A 17 35.56 22.70 32.63
N GLN A 18 34.58 23.46 33.12
CA GLN A 18 33.16 23.08 33.22
C GLN A 18 32.35 24.26 33.80
N THR A 19 31.50 24.90 32.99
CA THR A 19 30.63 25.99 33.45
C THR A 19 29.21 25.49 33.70
N PRO A 20 28.65 25.70 34.92
CA PRO A 20 27.23 25.58 35.19
C PRO A 20 26.57 26.95 35.05
N GLN A 21 25.43 27.09 34.36
CA GLN A 21 24.57 28.27 34.52
C GLN A 21 23.08 27.94 34.44
N LEU A 22 22.40 28.24 35.56
CA LEU A 22 20.96 28.33 35.75
C LEU A 22 20.43 29.68 35.25
N LYS A 23 19.23 29.74 34.63
CA LYS A 23 18.06 30.59 35.06
C LYS A 23 16.90 30.70 34.03
N ARG A 24 15.73 30.17 34.45
CA ARG A 24 14.31 30.59 34.31
C ARG A 24 13.75 31.44 33.12
N ARG A 25 12.81 30.80 32.40
CA ARG A 25 11.38 31.17 32.07
C ARG A 25 11.04 32.21 30.96
N ARG A 26 10.51 31.75 29.80
CA ARG A 26 9.12 31.91 29.24
C ARG A 26 9.04 31.96 27.69
N ILE A 27 8.21 31.05 27.16
CA ILE A 27 7.19 31.16 26.07
C ILE A 27 7.64 31.46 24.62
N LEU A 28 7.33 30.50 23.73
CA LEU A 28 6.49 30.54 22.51
C LEU A 28 6.66 29.13 21.86
N GLY A 29 5.67 28.27 21.65
CA GLY A 29 4.28 28.49 21.28
C GLY A 29 4.14 28.58 19.76
N ALA A 30 4.21 27.46 19.04
CA ALA A 30 3.75 27.35 17.64
C ALA A 30 3.59 25.89 17.19
N ALA A 31 2.37 25.60 16.67
CA ALA A 31 1.96 24.48 15.82
C ALA A 31 2.16 23.05 16.37
N ALA A 32 1.16 22.38 16.94
CA ALA A 32 -0.04 21.88 16.25
C ALA A 32 0.28 21.25 14.88
N GLY A 33 0.39 19.92 14.86
CA GLY A 33 0.47 19.12 13.64
C GLY A 33 1.77 18.34 13.52
N GLY A 34 1.70 17.00 13.67
CA GLY A 34 2.75 16.12 13.16
C GLY A 34 3.59 15.36 14.20
N VAL A 35 2.98 14.80 15.25
CA VAL A 35 3.53 13.58 15.86
C VAL A 35 2.61 12.44 15.46
N GLY A 36 2.85 11.90 14.26
CA GLY A 36 1.99 10.87 13.67
C GLY A 36 2.69 9.97 12.66
N VAL A 37 4.03 9.89 12.70
CA VAL A 37 4.80 9.01 11.79
C VAL A 37 5.82 8.21 12.59
N LEU A 38 5.35 7.28 13.42
CA LEU A 38 6.20 6.23 14.02
C LEU A 38 5.52 4.84 14.03
N LEU A 39 4.59 4.59 13.10
CA LEU A 39 3.98 3.24 12.92
C LEU A 39 4.30 2.60 11.55
N SER A 40 5.09 3.24 10.69
CA SER A 40 5.32 2.79 9.31
C SER A 40 6.35 1.66 9.13
N VAL A 41 6.81 0.97 10.17
CA VAL A 41 7.78 -0.15 10.03
C VAL A 41 7.49 -1.30 11.00
N GLN A 42 6.35 -1.98 10.85
CA GLN A 42 6.12 -3.32 11.42
C GLN A 42 5.51 -4.30 10.40
N ALA A 43 5.46 -3.94 9.12
CA ALA A 43 5.05 -4.86 8.06
C ALA A 43 6.19 -5.83 7.67
N LYS A 44 7.44 -5.61 8.13
CA LYS A 44 8.61 -6.45 7.79
C LYS A 44 9.48 -6.95 8.97
N THR A 45 8.96 -6.95 10.19
CA THR A 45 9.52 -7.73 11.32
C THR A 45 8.55 -8.89 11.57
N ALA A 46 8.76 -10.10 11.06
CA ALA A 46 9.98 -10.90 11.18
C ALA A 46 10.27 -11.77 9.93
N LEU A 47 11.46 -11.58 9.37
CA LEU A 47 12.29 -12.50 8.57
C LEU A 47 11.56 -13.52 7.65
N GLY A 48 11.49 -13.20 6.35
CA GLY A 48 11.71 -14.18 5.28
C GLY A 48 10.72 -15.35 5.15
N THR A 49 9.54 -15.27 5.75
CA THR A 49 8.49 -16.27 5.64
C THR A 49 7.15 -15.55 5.50
N GLY A 50 6.29 -16.00 4.59
CA GLY A 50 5.01 -15.38 4.21
C GLY A 50 3.98 -15.36 5.35
N VAL A 51 4.21 -14.51 6.36
CA VAL A 51 3.30 -14.32 7.49
C VAL A 51 2.31 -13.22 7.13
N CYS A 52 1.08 -13.59 6.79
CA CYS A 52 0.02 -12.60 6.62
C CYS A 52 -0.51 -12.14 7.96
N LYS A 53 -0.72 -10.84 8.08
CA LYS A 53 -1.47 -10.25 9.18
C LYS A 53 -2.94 -10.11 8.74
N SER A 54 -3.89 -10.43 9.59
CA SER A 54 -5.27 -9.99 9.31
C SER A 54 -5.32 -8.45 9.39
N PRO A 55 -6.34 -7.78 8.81
CA PRO A 55 -6.51 -6.34 8.98
C PRO A 55 -6.50 -5.87 10.44
N SER A 56 -7.09 -6.67 11.35
CA SER A 56 -7.03 -6.42 12.80
C SER A 56 -5.62 -6.59 13.38
N ALA A 57 -4.83 -7.54 12.88
CA ALA A 57 -3.43 -7.71 13.30
C ALA A 57 -2.51 -6.60 12.79
N MET A 58 -2.83 -5.98 11.64
CA MET A 58 -2.15 -4.78 11.18
C MET A 58 -2.40 -3.60 12.12
N ILE A 59 -3.68 -3.33 12.44
CA ILE A 59 -4.06 -2.17 13.26
C ILE A 59 -3.61 -2.35 14.72
N SER A 60 -3.67 -3.57 15.26
CA SER A 60 -3.27 -3.84 16.64
C SER A 60 -1.75 -4.00 16.83
N GLY A 61 -0.95 -3.94 15.76
CA GLY A 61 0.49 -4.22 15.83
C GLY A 61 0.82 -5.66 16.25
N ASN A 62 -0.12 -6.60 16.08
CA ASN A 62 -0.01 -7.98 16.55
C ASN A 62 0.28 -8.10 18.06
N THR A 63 -0.31 -7.22 18.87
CA THR A 63 -0.13 -7.15 20.33
C THR A 63 -0.61 -8.40 21.08
N SER A 64 -1.40 -9.26 20.44
CA SER A 64 -1.65 -10.63 20.89
C SER A 64 -1.24 -11.64 19.80
N PRO A 65 -0.09 -12.32 19.93
CA PRO A 65 0.25 -13.44 19.06
C PRO A 65 -0.86 -14.50 19.15
N ARG A 66 -1.41 -14.93 18.01
CA ARG A 66 -2.37 -16.03 17.98
C ARG A 66 -1.72 -17.28 18.62
N PRO A 67 -2.42 -18.01 19.52
CA PRO A 67 -1.92 -19.29 20.00
C PRO A 67 -1.73 -20.23 18.79
N GLY A 68 -0.49 -20.69 18.53
CA GLY A 68 -0.17 -21.54 17.38
C GLY A 68 0.88 -21.01 16.40
N GLY A 69 1.46 -19.82 16.64
CA GLY A 69 2.57 -19.28 15.82
C GLY A 69 2.11 -18.44 14.63
N PRO A 70 3.05 -17.87 13.86
CA PRO A 70 2.71 -17.04 12.70
C PRO A 70 1.93 -17.86 11.66
N GLN A 71 0.75 -17.36 11.27
CA GLN A 71 -0.01 -17.98 10.20
C GLN A 71 0.70 -17.71 8.87
N MET A 72 1.27 -18.76 8.29
CA MET A 72 1.70 -18.75 6.91
C MET A 72 0.46 -18.69 6.01
N CYS A 73 0.51 -17.83 5.02
CA CYS A 73 -0.54 -17.62 4.04
C CYS A 73 0.13 -17.50 2.66
N SER A 74 -0.67 -17.64 1.62
CA SER A 74 -0.32 -17.09 0.32
C SER A 74 -0.24 -15.56 0.42
N GLY A 75 0.92 -14.97 0.14
CA GLY A 75 1.13 -13.53 0.03
C GLY A 75 0.37 -12.90 -1.14
N GLY A 76 -0.16 -13.73 -2.03
CA GLY A 76 -1.00 -13.32 -3.15
C GLY A 76 -0.18 -12.75 -4.30
N ARG A 77 -0.88 -12.22 -5.28
CA ARG A 77 -0.31 -11.75 -6.55
C ARG A 77 -0.62 -10.27 -6.78
N SER A 78 0.33 -9.56 -7.37
CA SER A 78 0.22 -8.12 -7.60
C SER A 78 -0.82 -7.78 -8.69
N PRO A 79 -1.29 -6.52 -8.78
CA PRO A 79 -2.16 -6.08 -9.86
C PRO A 79 -1.57 -6.36 -11.26
N GLY A 80 -0.24 -6.21 -11.43
CA GLY A 80 0.45 -6.54 -12.68
C GLY A 80 0.31 -8.01 -13.09
N PHE A 81 0.32 -8.94 -12.13
CA PHE A 81 0.07 -10.35 -12.41
C PHE A 81 -1.35 -10.55 -12.96
N TRP A 82 -2.35 -10.00 -12.29
CA TRP A 82 -3.77 -10.18 -12.66
C TRP A 82 -4.11 -9.50 -13.98
N ARG A 83 -3.33 -8.48 -14.36
CA ARG A 83 -3.40 -7.80 -15.65
C ARG A 83 -2.97 -8.70 -16.81
N ASN A 84 -2.12 -9.70 -16.61
CA ASN A 84 -1.61 -10.50 -17.72
C ASN A 84 -2.65 -11.56 -18.18
N PRO A 85 -3.08 -11.54 -19.45
CA PRO A 85 -4.01 -12.54 -20.02
C PRO A 85 -3.55 -13.99 -19.87
N GLN A 86 -2.23 -14.24 -19.85
CA GLN A 86 -1.68 -15.60 -19.64
C GLN A 86 -2.09 -16.18 -18.27
N HIS A 87 -2.57 -15.34 -17.35
CA HIS A 87 -2.99 -15.73 -16.01
C HIS A 87 -4.52 -15.73 -15.83
N PHE A 88 -5.31 -15.60 -16.90
CA PHE A 88 -6.77 -15.66 -16.84
C PHE A 88 -7.29 -16.99 -16.30
N SER A 89 -6.57 -18.09 -16.51
CA SER A 89 -6.91 -19.40 -15.91
C SER A 89 -6.85 -19.41 -14.38
N ALA A 90 -6.17 -18.44 -13.76
CA ALA A 90 -6.10 -18.29 -12.32
C ALA A 90 -7.24 -17.45 -11.72
N TRP A 91 -8.08 -16.82 -12.55
CA TRP A 91 -9.24 -16.07 -12.06
C TRP A 91 -10.28 -17.07 -11.56
N GLN A 92 -10.47 -17.11 -10.25
CA GLN A 92 -11.49 -17.91 -9.58
C GLN A 92 -12.59 -16.98 -9.09
N GLY A 93 -13.87 -17.36 -9.21
CA GLY A 93 -15.01 -16.59 -8.70
C GLY A 93 -15.29 -15.24 -9.40
N ALA A 94 -14.41 -14.78 -10.28
CA ALA A 94 -14.60 -13.62 -11.15
C ALA A 94 -14.34 -14.02 -12.61
N SER A 95 -15.03 -13.37 -13.54
CA SER A 95 -14.87 -13.61 -14.97
C SER A 95 -13.81 -12.66 -15.55
N PRO A 96 -12.73 -13.16 -16.16
CA PRO A 96 -11.78 -12.33 -16.89
C PRO A 96 -12.43 -11.70 -18.12
N ALA A 97 -11.80 -10.68 -18.70
CA ALA A 97 -12.29 -10.04 -19.92
C ALA A 97 -12.26 -11.00 -21.11
N THR A 98 -13.32 -11.00 -21.91
CA THR A 98 -13.31 -11.61 -23.25
C THR A 98 -12.72 -10.59 -24.22
N LEU A 99 -11.56 -10.89 -24.78
CA LEU A 99 -10.84 -9.95 -25.63
C LEU A 99 -11.46 -9.92 -27.03
N LYS A 100 -11.90 -8.74 -27.48
CA LYS A 100 -12.51 -8.54 -28.81
C LYS A 100 -11.49 -7.91 -29.76
N ASP A 101 -11.29 -8.55 -30.91
CA ASP A 101 -10.38 -8.07 -31.96
C ASP A 101 -8.95 -7.86 -31.45
N VAL A 102 -8.47 -8.79 -30.62
CA VAL A 102 -7.12 -8.79 -30.02
C VAL A 102 -6.44 -10.13 -30.27
N ASP A 103 -5.17 -10.10 -30.67
CA ASP A 103 -4.28 -11.24 -30.83
C ASP A 103 -3.05 -11.12 -29.90
N ALA A 104 -2.32 -12.22 -29.69
CA ALA A 104 -1.06 -12.23 -28.96
C ALA A 104 0.08 -11.72 -29.86
N CYS A 105 0.88 -10.76 -29.37
CA CYS A 105 1.90 -10.09 -30.20
C CYS A 105 3.22 -9.88 -29.45
N PRO A 106 4.36 -9.77 -30.15
CA PRO A 106 5.69 -9.87 -29.52
C PRO A 106 5.98 -8.80 -28.46
N THR A 107 5.37 -7.61 -28.57
CA THR A 107 5.64 -6.49 -27.66
C THR A 107 4.39 -5.64 -27.42
N GLY A 108 4.14 -5.33 -26.14
CA GLY A 108 3.24 -4.28 -25.69
C GLY A 108 1.75 -4.44 -26.02
N LEU A 109 0.96 -3.48 -25.55
CA LEU A 109 -0.43 -3.24 -25.96
C LEU A 109 -0.43 -2.63 -27.37
N GLY A 110 -0.19 -3.44 -28.40
CA GLY A 110 -0.12 -3.03 -29.79
C GLY A 110 -1.45 -2.50 -30.33
N LYS A 111 -1.74 -1.22 -30.08
CA LYS A 111 -2.95 -0.50 -30.54
C LYS A 111 -4.27 -1.06 -30.01
N ILE A 112 -4.25 -1.71 -28.85
CA ILE A 112 -5.46 -2.06 -28.11
C ILE A 112 -5.87 -0.84 -27.30
N GLY A 113 -7.16 -0.50 -27.34
CA GLY A 113 -7.73 0.54 -26.50
C GLY A 113 -8.85 0.00 -25.61
N PRO A 114 -9.37 0.85 -24.71
CA PRO A 114 -10.53 0.55 -23.87
C PRO A 114 -11.73 0.01 -24.66
N GLU A 115 -11.94 0.46 -25.90
CA GLU A 115 -13.04 0.02 -26.76
C GLU A 115 -13.04 -1.49 -27.05
N ASN A 116 -11.89 -2.15 -26.89
CA ASN A 116 -11.77 -3.58 -27.15
C ASN A 116 -12.19 -4.44 -25.94
N ILE A 117 -12.19 -3.87 -24.72
CA ILE A 117 -12.09 -4.67 -23.48
C ILE A 117 -12.70 -4.03 -22.23
N ALA A 118 -13.01 -2.73 -22.21
CA ALA A 118 -13.42 -2.02 -21.00
C ALA A 118 -14.73 -2.57 -20.41
N ASP A 119 -15.66 -3.03 -21.25
CA ASP A 119 -16.99 -3.53 -20.88
C ASP A 119 -17.08 -5.06 -20.76
N GLN A 120 -15.96 -5.72 -20.52
CA GLN A 120 -15.86 -7.18 -20.55
C GLN A 120 -15.54 -7.78 -19.17
N GLY A 121 -16.08 -8.98 -18.92
CA GLY A 121 -15.85 -9.73 -17.68
C GLY A 121 -16.68 -9.22 -16.50
N THR A 122 -16.24 -9.51 -15.28
CA THR A 122 -16.86 -8.98 -14.06
C THR A 122 -16.66 -7.47 -13.97
N LEU A 123 -17.73 -6.72 -13.74
CA LEU A 123 -17.68 -5.26 -13.62
C LEU A 123 -17.13 -4.84 -12.26
N VAL A 124 -16.35 -3.76 -12.24
CA VAL A 124 -15.79 -3.19 -11.01
C VAL A 124 -16.92 -2.79 -10.06
N ARG A 125 -17.97 -2.14 -10.58
CA ARG A 125 -19.06 -1.60 -9.76
C ARG A 125 -20.04 -2.64 -9.24
N ASP A 126 -19.98 -3.88 -9.75
CA ASP A 126 -20.73 -4.99 -9.17
C ASP A 126 -20.07 -5.47 -7.86
N ILE A 127 -18.77 -5.23 -7.70
CA ILE A 127 -17.98 -5.60 -6.52
C ILE A 127 -17.77 -4.40 -5.58
N PHE A 128 -17.42 -3.26 -6.15
CA PHE A 128 -17.17 -2.00 -5.46
C PHE A 128 -18.09 -0.89 -6.01
N PRO A 129 -19.36 -0.82 -5.56
CA PRO A 129 -20.33 0.18 -6.02
C PRO A 129 -19.83 1.63 -5.94
N SER A 130 -18.94 1.93 -4.98
CA SER A 130 -18.37 3.25 -4.73
C SER A 130 -17.10 3.54 -5.55
N ALA A 131 -16.65 2.63 -6.42
CA ALA A 131 -15.44 2.81 -7.20
C ALA A 131 -15.51 4.06 -8.10
N PRO A 132 -14.43 4.88 -8.18
CA PRO A 132 -14.37 6.11 -8.97
C PRO A 132 -14.14 5.85 -10.47
N VAL A 133 -14.82 4.83 -11.03
CA VAL A 133 -14.77 4.47 -12.45
C VAL A 133 -16.18 4.45 -13.03
N GLN A 134 -16.29 4.59 -14.35
CA GLN A 134 -17.60 4.46 -15.02
C GLN A 134 -18.14 3.03 -14.86
N SER A 135 -19.47 2.88 -14.88
CA SER A 135 -20.12 1.60 -14.54
C SER A 135 -19.86 0.46 -15.50
N HIS A 136 -19.45 0.75 -16.73
CA HIS A 136 -19.12 -0.27 -17.71
C HIS A 136 -17.74 -0.88 -17.48
N TRP A 137 -16.87 -0.31 -16.63
CA TRP A 137 -15.51 -0.84 -16.50
C TRP A 137 -15.47 -2.20 -15.80
N GLY A 138 -14.92 -3.18 -16.49
CA GLY A 138 -14.54 -4.50 -15.99
C GLY A 138 -13.28 -4.46 -15.13
N LEU A 139 -13.14 -5.43 -14.22
CA LEU A 139 -11.97 -5.57 -13.34
C LEU A 139 -10.67 -5.55 -14.16
N TRP A 140 -10.62 -6.31 -15.25
CA TRP A 140 -9.43 -6.38 -16.11
C TRP A 140 -9.17 -5.08 -16.87
N GLY A 141 -10.24 -4.41 -17.35
CA GLY A 141 -10.11 -3.13 -18.05
C GLY A 141 -9.43 -2.08 -17.19
N VAL A 142 -9.80 -1.97 -15.91
CA VAL A 142 -9.14 -1.05 -14.97
C VAL A 142 -7.70 -1.44 -14.68
N LEU A 143 -7.38 -2.74 -14.61
CA LEU A 143 -6.00 -3.19 -14.44
C LEU A 143 -5.13 -2.85 -15.67
N ALA A 144 -5.67 -3.03 -16.87
CA ALA A 144 -4.95 -2.86 -18.13
C ALA A 144 -4.84 -1.38 -18.57
N PHE A 145 -5.89 -0.59 -18.34
CA PHE A 145 -6.00 0.81 -18.77
C PHE A 145 -6.43 1.71 -17.59
N PRO A 146 -5.67 1.77 -16.49
CA PRO A 146 -6.08 2.52 -15.30
C PRO A 146 -6.31 4.00 -15.60
N LYS A 147 -5.42 4.61 -16.40
CA LYS A 147 -5.52 6.02 -16.79
C LYS A 147 -6.80 6.32 -17.55
N ASP A 148 -7.17 5.48 -18.51
CA ASP A 148 -8.41 5.62 -19.27
C ASP A 148 -9.65 5.38 -18.41
N ALA A 149 -9.54 4.54 -17.38
CA ALA A 149 -10.59 4.33 -16.38
C ALA A 149 -10.73 5.50 -15.37
N GLY A 150 -9.82 6.46 -15.38
CA GLY A 150 -9.83 7.62 -14.48
C GLY A 150 -9.04 7.44 -13.17
N ILE A 151 -8.19 6.41 -13.08
CA ILE A 151 -7.28 6.18 -11.95
C ILE A 151 -5.83 6.06 -12.44
N ASN A 152 -4.86 5.94 -11.53
CA ASN A 152 -3.47 5.64 -11.88
C ASN A 152 -3.07 4.22 -11.44
N GLU A 153 -2.02 3.70 -12.07
CA GLU A 153 -1.31 2.55 -11.51
C GLU A 153 -0.81 2.89 -10.10
N GLY A 154 -1.01 1.97 -9.16
CA GLY A 154 -0.68 2.15 -7.75
C GLY A 154 -1.80 2.79 -6.91
N ASP A 155 -2.88 3.27 -7.52
CA ASP A 155 -4.02 3.79 -6.76
C ASP A 155 -4.73 2.67 -5.98
N LEU A 156 -5.46 3.06 -4.92
CA LEU A 156 -6.19 2.15 -4.03
C LEU A 156 -7.04 1.13 -4.80
N LEU A 157 -7.82 1.57 -5.79
CA LEU A 157 -8.71 0.69 -6.56
C LEU A 157 -7.92 -0.40 -7.32
N TRP A 158 -6.75 -0.05 -7.86
CA TRP A 158 -5.90 -0.97 -8.60
C TRP A 158 -5.41 -2.11 -7.69
N HIS A 159 -5.06 -1.78 -6.44
CA HIS A 159 -4.71 -2.77 -5.42
C HIS A 159 -5.92 -3.55 -4.90
N LEU A 160 -7.07 -2.90 -4.67
CA LEU A 160 -8.30 -3.56 -4.21
C LEU A 160 -8.74 -4.67 -5.17
N ILE A 161 -8.68 -4.42 -6.49
CA ILE A 161 -9.00 -5.44 -7.50
C ILE A 161 -8.09 -6.66 -7.35
N ALA A 162 -6.77 -6.46 -7.21
CA ALA A 162 -5.83 -7.56 -7.03
C ALA A 162 -6.07 -8.34 -5.73
N VAL A 163 -6.34 -7.63 -4.63
CA VAL A 163 -6.62 -8.23 -3.32
C VAL A 163 -7.93 -9.03 -3.36
N TYR A 164 -8.94 -8.53 -4.07
CA TYR A 164 -10.20 -9.26 -4.28
C TYR A 164 -9.96 -10.55 -5.07
N LEU A 165 -9.24 -10.50 -6.19
CA LEU A 165 -8.88 -11.68 -6.97
C LEU A 165 -8.04 -12.68 -6.17
N ASN A 166 -7.09 -12.20 -5.35
CA ASN A 166 -6.33 -13.04 -4.43
C ASN A 166 -7.24 -13.76 -3.41
N SER A 167 -8.20 -13.04 -2.82
CA SER A 167 -9.14 -13.60 -1.83
C SER A 167 -10.06 -14.68 -2.39
N LEU A 168 -10.28 -14.68 -3.71
CA LEU A 168 -11.03 -15.72 -4.41
C LEU A 168 -10.14 -16.89 -4.84
N ALA A 169 -8.90 -16.62 -5.23
CA ALA A 169 -7.99 -17.61 -5.79
C ALA A 169 -7.25 -18.44 -4.72
N PHE A 170 -7.00 -17.88 -3.54
CA PHE A 170 -6.22 -18.52 -2.48
C PHE A 170 -7.07 -18.75 -1.23
N ASN A 171 -7.29 -20.01 -0.89
CA ASN A 171 -8.09 -20.40 0.29
C ASN A 171 -7.45 -19.97 1.62
N ASP A 172 -6.14 -19.75 1.64
CA ASP A 172 -5.35 -19.34 2.81
C ASP A 172 -4.99 -17.85 2.76
N TYR A 173 -5.63 -17.05 1.91
CA TYR A 173 -5.39 -15.61 1.85
C TYR A 173 -5.79 -14.92 3.16
N ALA A 174 -5.09 -13.83 3.48
CA ALA A 174 -5.26 -13.09 4.74
C ALA A 174 -6.65 -12.49 4.96
N MET A 175 -7.39 -12.29 3.86
CA MET A 175 -8.66 -11.58 3.83
C MET A 175 -9.67 -12.39 3.02
N THR A 176 -10.91 -12.45 3.51
CA THR A 176 -12.02 -13.03 2.75
C THR A 176 -12.52 -12.05 1.70
N PRO A 177 -13.21 -12.51 0.63
CA PRO A 177 -13.78 -11.62 -0.37
C PRO A 177 -14.67 -10.52 0.23
N GLN A 178 -15.51 -10.87 1.21
CA GLN A 178 -16.39 -9.89 1.87
C GLN A 178 -15.59 -8.84 2.64
N GLN A 179 -14.53 -9.23 3.36
CA GLN A 179 -13.68 -8.27 4.06
C GLN A 179 -13.03 -7.27 3.10
N VAL A 180 -12.61 -7.73 1.92
CA VAL A 180 -12.03 -6.85 0.90
C VAL A 180 -13.07 -5.86 0.38
N ILE A 181 -14.30 -6.31 0.13
CA ILE A 181 -15.42 -5.46 -0.28
C ILE A 181 -15.71 -4.39 0.80
N ASP A 182 -15.83 -4.79 2.07
CA ASP A 182 -16.13 -3.87 3.18
C ASP A 182 -15.02 -2.81 3.36
N ILE A 183 -13.75 -3.23 3.25
CA ILE A 183 -12.59 -2.32 3.25
C ILE A 183 -12.68 -1.36 2.06
N GLY A 184 -12.92 -1.90 0.86
CA GLY A 184 -12.99 -1.13 -0.38
C GLY A 184 -14.07 -0.04 -0.32
N GLU A 185 -15.30 -0.40 0.05
CA GLU A 185 -16.41 0.56 0.13
C GLU A 185 -16.16 1.66 1.17
N THR A 186 -15.50 1.32 2.28
CA THR A 186 -15.13 2.30 3.31
C THR A 186 -14.04 3.26 2.81
N LEU A 187 -12.98 2.73 2.19
CA LEU A 187 -11.82 3.52 1.80
C LEU A 187 -12.05 4.33 0.52
N LEU A 188 -12.82 3.80 -0.44
CA LEU A 188 -13.16 4.48 -1.70
C LEU A 188 -14.08 5.68 -1.49
N THR A 189 -14.87 5.69 -0.42
CA THR A 189 -15.73 6.83 -0.04
C THR A 189 -15.01 7.90 0.79
N GLY A 190 -13.68 7.80 0.94
CA GLY A 190 -12.87 8.73 1.71
C GLY A 190 -12.90 8.49 3.23
N GLY A 191 -13.42 7.35 3.67
CA GLY A 191 -13.42 6.94 5.06
C GLY A 191 -12.09 6.35 5.53
N VAL A 192 -12.07 5.97 6.80
CA VAL A 192 -11.00 5.17 7.42
C VAL A 192 -11.56 3.81 7.80
N TYR A 193 -10.80 2.75 7.57
CA TYR A 193 -11.27 1.40 7.87
C TYR A 193 -10.85 0.96 9.27
N CYS A 194 -11.82 0.41 9.99
CA CYS A 194 -11.61 -0.24 11.27
C CYS A 194 -12.39 -1.57 11.27
N PRO A 195 -11.73 -2.71 11.52
CA PRO A 195 -12.40 -4.00 11.58
C PRO A 195 -13.54 -3.99 12.61
N SER A 196 -14.60 -4.75 12.30
CA SER A 196 -15.72 -4.91 13.22
C SER A 196 -15.26 -5.51 14.55
N GLY A 197 -15.78 -4.97 15.67
CA GLY A 197 -15.45 -5.44 17.02
C GLY A 197 -14.19 -4.85 17.65
N MET A 198 -13.55 -3.87 17.01
CA MET A 198 -12.46 -3.08 17.61
C MET A 198 -12.72 -1.57 17.50
N SER A 199 -12.11 -0.81 18.41
CA SER A 199 -12.06 0.66 18.33
C SER A 199 -10.66 1.06 17.90
N CYS A 200 -10.55 1.59 16.67
CA CYS A 200 -9.24 1.92 16.10
C CYS A 200 -8.77 3.34 16.43
N GLY A 201 -9.70 4.27 16.70
CA GLY A 201 -9.35 5.68 16.96
C GLY A 201 -8.43 6.24 15.87
N ALA A 202 -7.30 6.82 16.28
CA ALA A 202 -6.27 7.35 15.37
C ALA A 202 -5.51 6.27 14.58
N ASN A 203 -5.65 4.99 14.92
CA ASN A 203 -5.02 3.86 14.22
C ASN A 203 -5.93 3.24 13.15
N ALA A 204 -7.06 3.89 12.82
CA ALA A 204 -7.90 3.44 11.72
C ALA A 204 -7.10 3.50 10.40
N MET A 205 -7.28 2.49 9.56
CA MET A 205 -6.49 2.31 8.35
C MET A 205 -6.89 3.33 7.28
N LEU A 206 -5.92 4.07 6.77
CA LEU A 206 -6.09 4.97 5.63
C LEU A 206 -5.94 4.22 4.30
N PRO A 207 -6.41 4.79 3.17
CA PRO A 207 -6.14 4.25 1.83
C PRO A 207 -4.66 3.91 1.58
N ALA A 208 -3.77 4.82 1.97
CA ALA A 208 -2.32 4.63 1.80
C ALA A 208 -1.77 3.51 2.68
N ASP A 209 -2.28 3.33 3.90
CA ASP A 209 -1.86 2.25 4.82
C ASP A 209 -2.26 0.89 4.25
N PHE A 210 -3.46 0.80 3.69
CA PHE A 210 -3.93 -0.42 3.03
C PHE A 210 -3.04 -0.77 1.83
N VAL A 211 -2.78 0.18 0.94
CA VAL A 211 -1.91 -0.02 -0.23
C VAL A 211 -0.50 -0.45 0.19
N ALA A 212 0.09 0.24 1.18
CA ALA A 212 1.43 -0.07 1.69
C ALA A 212 1.51 -1.46 2.31
N TYR A 213 0.42 -1.92 2.93
CA TYR A 213 0.31 -3.25 3.50
C TYR A 213 0.23 -4.33 2.43
N VAL A 214 -0.74 -4.25 1.53
CA VAL A 214 -0.98 -5.32 0.54
C VAL A 214 0.17 -5.42 -0.45
N SER A 215 0.83 -4.31 -0.75
CA SER A 215 2.05 -4.29 -1.59
C SER A 215 3.20 -5.08 -0.97
N GLN A 216 3.25 -5.22 0.35
CA GLN A 216 4.27 -6.03 1.03
C GLN A 216 3.88 -7.51 1.12
N MET A 217 2.61 -7.84 0.88
CA MET A 217 2.17 -9.23 0.90
C MET A 217 2.52 -9.95 -0.40
N TYR A 218 2.51 -9.28 -1.55
CA TYR A 218 2.61 -9.95 -2.85
C TYR A 218 3.86 -10.82 -2.98
N ASP A 219 3.65 -12.13 -3.09
CA ASP A 219 4.73 -13.11 -3.31
C ASP A 219 5.23 -13.07 -4.75
N ILE A 220 4.31 -12.79 -5.69
CA ILE A 220 4.60 -12.69 -7.12
C ILE A 220 4.31 -11.27 -7.59
N ASN A 221 5.39 -10.56 -7.88
CA ASN A 221 5.36 -9.31 -8.61
C ASN A 221 5.68 -9.64 -10.07
N ALA A 222 4.64 -9.65 -10.91
CA ALA A 222 4.81 -9.84 -12.33
C ALA A 222 4.38 -8.56 -13.03
N ASP A 223 5.34 -7.71 -13.40
CA ASP A 223 5.15 -6.81 -14.53
C ASP A 223 5.58 -7.59 -15.76
N VAL A 224 4.65 -8.34 -16.32
CA VAL A 224 4.86 -8.88 -17.66
C VAL A 224 4.31 -7.81 -18.60
N GLU A 225 5.18 -7.30 -19.47
CA GLU A 225 4.78 -6.49 -20.60
C GLU A 225 3.59 -7.17 -21.27
N LEU A 226 2.42 -6.51 -21.24
CA LEU A 226 1.23 -7.04 -21.88
C LEU A 226 1.57 -7.27 -23.36
N GLN A 227 1.52 -8.52 -23.80
CA GLN A 227 1.91 -8.92 -25.17
C GLN A 227 0.66 -9.13 -26.02
N MET A 228 -0.06 -8.05 -26.30
CA MET A 228 -1.34 -8.12 -27.00
C MET A 228 -1.44 -7.02 -28.04
N CYS A 229 -1.88 -7.32 -29.26
CA CYS A 229 -2.15 -6.29 -30.25
C CYS A 229 -3.53 -6.45 -30.88
N LYS A 230 -4.03 -5.36 -31.48
CA LYS A 230 -5.28 -5.39 -32.24
C LYS A 230 -5.15 -6.38 -33.40
N LYS A 231 -6.14 -7.25 -33.55
CA LYS A 231 -6.25 -8.17 -34.67
C LYS A 231 -6.30 -7.39 -35.98
N ASN A 232 -5.43 -7.73 -36.91
CA ASN A 232 -5.48 -7.13 -38.24
C ASN A 232 -6.73 -7.66 -38.98
N PRO A 233 -7.50 -6.79 -39.65
CA PRO A 233 -8.70 -7.17 -40.40
C PRO A 233 -8.39 -8.08 -41.59
#